data_AF-A0A9J8DK07-F1
#
_entry.id   AF-A0A9J8DK07-F1
#
_cell.length_a   1.000
_cell.length_b   1.000
_cell.length_c   1.000
_cell.angle_alpha   90.00
_cell.angle_beta   90.00
_cell.angle_gamma   90.00
#
_symmetry.space_group_name_H-M   'P 1'
#
loop_
_entity.id
_entity.type
_entity.pdbx_description
1 polymer ?
#
loop_
_entity_poly.entity_id
_entity_poly.type
_entity_poly.pdbx_seq_one_letter_code
_entity_poly.pdbx_strand_id
1 'polypeptide(L)'
;MIICHANVSWTSLLVLTLVILFAMSSEAGEKYVSVDFEVFGNVQGAYLTVYTEAEAKKLGVTGWVKNTRQGTVVGQVQGYPEKVKEMAGFPQY
;
A
#
# COMPACT_ATOMS: atom_id res chain seq x y z
N MET A 1 6.89 -49.20 22.84
CA MET A 1 6.69 -47.87 22.21
C MET A 1 7.40 -46.86 23.08
N ILE A 2 8.68 -46.60 22.79
CA ILE A 2 9.53 -45.72 23.61
C ILE A 2 9.10 -44.29 23.31
N ILE A 3 8.48 -43.65 24.29
CA ILE A 3 8.11 -42.24 24.20
C ILE A 3 9.40 -41.45 24.35
N CYS A 4 9.99 -41.02 23.23
CA CYS A 4 11.10 -40.07 23.22
C CYS A 4 10.64 -38.78 23.89
N HIS A 5 11.07 -38.54 25.13
CA HIS A 5 10.90 -37.27 25.79
C HIS A 5 11.85 -36.27 25.13
N ALA A 6 11.34 -35.51 24.15
CA ALA A 6 12.11 -34.47 23.47
C ALA A 6 12.52 -33.43 24.51
N ASN A 7 13.77 -33.50 24.96
CA ASN A 7 14.37 -32.55 25.87
C ASN A 7 14.64 -31.26 25.10
N VAL A 8 13.63 -30.39 24.99
CA VAL A 8 13.79 -29.06 24.39
C VAL A 8 14.72 -28.26 25.31
N SER A 9 15.99 -28.17 24.93
CA SER A 9 16.97 -27.44 25.72
C SER A 9 16.58 -25.97 25.82
N TRP A 10 16.89 -25.33 26.95
CA TRP A 10 16.68 -23.89 27.14
C TRP A 10 17.39 -23.06 26.07
N THR A 11 18.49 -23.60 25.51
CA THR A 11 19.18 -23.02 24.35
C THR A 11 18.32 -23.03 23.08
N SER A 12 17.50 -24.06 22.86
CA SER A 12 16.55 -24.10 21.74
C SER A 12 15.46 -23.04 21.90
N LEU A 13 14.95 -22.82 23.12
CA LEU A 13 13.98 -21.75 23.41
C LEU A 13 14.60 -20.36 23.25
N LEU A 14 15.85 -20.17 23.68
CA LEU A 14 16.59 -18.92 23.49
C LEU A 14 16.89 -18.62 22.01
N VAL A 15 17.24 -19.64 21.23
CA VAL A 15 17.47 -19.48 19.78
C VAL A 15 16.15 -19.18 19.08
N LEU A 16 15.07 -19.90 19.40
CA LEU A 16 13.74 -19.63 18.85
C LEU A 16 13.26 -18.21 19.17
N THR A 17 13.43 -17.76 20.41
CA THR A 17 13.05 -16.39 20.81
C THR A 17 13.91 -15.33 20.12
N LEU A 18 15.22 -15.56 19.95
CA LEU A 18 16.09 -14.68 19.15
C LEU A 18 15.67 -14.61 17.68
N VAL A 19 15.33 -15.74 17.07
CA VAL A 19 14.86 -15.80 15.68
C VAL A 19 13.53 -15.06 15.52
N ILE A 20 12.60 -15.23 16.45
CA ILE A 20 11.31 -14.52 16.45
C ILE A 20 11.52 -13.01 16.61
N LEU A 21 12.35 -12.58 17.58
CA LEU A 21 12.65 -11.15 17.79
C LEU A 21 13.33 -10.50 16.59
N PHE A 22 14.22 -11.23 15.91
CA PHE A 22 14.87 -10.75 14.69
C PHE A 22 13.88 -10.64 13.53
N ALA A 23 12.97 -11.60 13.38
CA ALA A 23 11.93 -11.57 12.36
C ALA A 23 10.93 -10.41 12.57
N MET A 24 10.57 -10.10 13.83
CA MET A 24 9.64 -9.02 14.15
C MET A 24 10.23 -7.61 14.04
N SER A 25 11.56 -7.47 13.90
CA SER A 25 12.20 -6.15 13.79
C SER A 25 11.99 -5.46 12.43
N SER A 26 11.42 -6.15 11.43
CA SER A 26 11.29 -5.60 10.07
C SER A 26 9.93 -4.99 9.73
N GLU A 27 8.89 -5.15 10.56
CA GLU A 27 7.61 -4.46 10.35
C GLU A 27 7.58 -3.15 11.13
N ALA A 28 8.51 -2.24 10.79
CA ALA A 28 8.33 -0.84 11.11
C ALA A 28 7.11 -0.37 10.32
N GLY A 29 5.98 -0.17 11.00
CA GLY A 29 4.71 0.26 10.39
C GLY A 29 4.95 1.47 9.50
N GLU A 30 4.95 1.23 8.19
CA GLU A 30 5.21 2.29 7.24
C GLU A 30 4.06 3.30 7.27
N LYS A 31 4.44 4.58 7.34
CA LYS A 31 3.49 5.67 7.55
C LYS A 31 2.68 5.87 6.28
N TYR A 32 1.40 5.47 6.30
CA TYR A 32 0.47 5.79 5.22
C TYR A 32 0.38 7.30 5.00
N VAL A 33 0.35 7.70 3.73
CA VAL A 33 0.16 9.08 3.28
C VAL A 33 -1.11 9.16 2.47
N SER A 34 -1.91 10.20 2.70
CA SER A 34 -3.08 10.55 1.90
C SER A 34 -2.79 11.82 1.10
N VAL A 35 -3.08 11.80 -0.20
CA VAL A 35 -2.92 12.97 -1.08
C VAL A 35 -4.24 13.20 -1.81
N ASP A 36 -4.75 14.42 -1.70
CA ASP A 36 -5.87 14.91 -2.49
C ASP A 36 -5.35 15.53 -3.80
N PHE A 37 -6.02 15.26 -4.90
CA PHE A 37 -5.65 15.78 -6.22
C PHE A 37 -6.86 16.28 -6.99
N GLU A 38 -6.62 17.25 -7.85
CA GLU A 38 -7.58 17.74 -8.83
C GLU A 38 -6.89 17.88 -10.18
N VAL A 39 -7.52 17.29 -11.19
CA VAL A 39 -7.06 17.29 -12.59
C VAL A 39 -7.96 18.20 -13.40
N PHE A 40 -7.34 19.18 -14.04
CA PHE A 40 -7.98 20.14 -14.93
C PHE A 40 -7.64 19.80 -16.38
N GLY A 41 -8.59 19.96 -17.30
CA GLY A 41 -8.34 19.72 -18.73
C GLY A 41 -9.56 19.15 -19.46
N ASN A 42 -9.34 18.58 -20.63
CA ASN A 42 -10.38 17.88 -21.39
C ASN A 42 -10.61 16.46 -20.83
N VAL A 43 -11.02 16.38 -19.57
CA VAL A 43 -11.10 15.12 -18.80
C VAL A 43 -12.50 14.52 -18.77
N GLN A 44 -13.52 15.26 -19.22
CA GLN A 44 -14.87 14.73 -19.37
C GLN A 44 -14.96 13.87 -20.64
N GLY A 45 -15.13 12.56 -20.46
CA GLY A 45 -15.28 11.58 -21.55
C GLY A 45 -14.03 10.76 -21.88
N ALA A 46 -12.90 11.01 -21.22
CA ALA A 46 -11.61 10.37 -21.50
C ALA A 46 -11.35 9.07 -20.69
N TYR A 47 -12.36 8.48 -20.04
CA TYR A 47 -12.23 7.28 -19.18
C TYR A 47 -11.14 7.38 -18.09
N LEU A 48 -10.72 8.61 -17.74
CA LEU A 48 -9.64 8.85 -16.77
C LEU A 48 -9.90 8.14 -15.44
N THR A 49 -11.15 8.16 -14.97
CA THR A 49 -11.56 7.50 -13.72
C THR A 49 -11.30 5.99 -13.73
N VAL A 50 -11.57 5.32 -14.85
CA VAL A 50 -11.36 3.86 -14.99
C VAL A 50 -9.86 3.54 -15.02
N TYR A 51 -9.09 4.40 -15.70
CA TYR A 51 -7.65 4.24 -15.77
C TYR A 51 -6.99 4.46 -14.41
N THR A 52 -7.36 5.52 -13.69
CA THR A 52 -6.85 5.81 -12.34
C THR A 52 -7.20 4.67 -11.36
N GLU A 53 -8.39 4.09 -11.46
CA GLU A 53 -8.76 2.92 -10.64
C GLU A 53 -7.88 1.70 -10.96
N ALA A 54 -7.62 1.43 -12.24
CA ALA A 54 -6.78 0.30 -12.66
C ALA A 54 -5.33 0.45 -12.16
N GLU A 55 -4.74 1.64 -12.30
CA GLU A 55 -3.38 1.90 -11.82
C GLU A 55 -3.31 1.89 -10.28
N ALA A 56 -4.33 2.42 -9.60
CA ALA A 56 -4.42 2.35 -8.14
C ALA A 56 -4.43 0.90 -7.63
N LYS A 57 -5.21 0.01 -8.28
CA LYS A 57 -5.23 -1.43 -7.98
C LYS A 57 -3.88 -2.09 -8.23
N LYS A 58 -3.20 -1.74 -9.30
CA LYS A 58 -1.88 -2.28 -9.66
C LYS A 58 -0.79 -1.87 -8.67
N LEU A 59 -0.84 -0.62 -8.18
CA LEU A 59 0.09 -0.09 -7.19
C LEU A 59 -0.25 -0.49 -5.74
N GLY A 60 -1.43 -1.06 -5.52
CA GLY A 60 -1.91 -1.44 -4.19
C GLY A 60 -2.29 -0.24 -3.32
N VAL A 61 -2.65 0.89 -3.93
CA VAL A 61 -3.11 2.10 -3.23
C VAL A 61 -4.64 2.17 -3.22
N THR A 62 -5.21 2.75 -2.18
CA THR A 62 -6.67 2.84 -1.99
C THR A 62 -7.11 4.30 -2.09
N GLY A 63 -8.33 4.56 -2.55
CA GLY A 63 -8.77 5.93 -2.76
C GLY A 63 -10.14 6.05 -3.42
N TRP A 64 -10.45 7.27 -3.85
CA TRP A 64 -11.65 7.56 -4.62
C TRP A 64 -11.35 8.60 -5.70
N VAL A 65 -12.11 8.56 -6.78
CA VAL A 65 -12.01 9.51 -7.89
C VAL A 65 -13.41 9.86 -8.39
N LYS A 66 -13.64 11.11 -8.78
CA LYS A 66 -14.94 11.62 -9.17
C LYS A 66 -14.83 12.78 -10.17
N ASN A 67 -15.68 12.77 -11.19
CA ASN A 67 -15.87 13.92 -12.06
C ASN A 67 -16.70 15.01 -11.37
N THR A 68 -16.23 16.25 -11.45
CA THR A 68 -16.95 17.43 -10.96
C THR A 68 -17.86 17.99 -12.06
N ARG A 69 -18.82 18.81 -11.64
CA ARG A 69 -19.69 19.58 -12.56
C ARG A 69 -18.94 20.67 -13.32
N GLN A 70 -17.75 21.03 -12.86
CA GLN A 70 -16.93 22.10 -13.46
C GLN A 70 -16.08 21.63 -14.63
N GLY A 71 -16.12 20.33 -14.97
CA GLY A 71 -15.24 19.80 -16.02
C GLY A 71 -13.96 19.18 -15.50
N THR A 72 -13.76 19.09 -14.19
CA THR A 72 -12.52 18.58 -13.57
C THR A 72 -12.71 17.18 -13.00
N VAL A 73 -11.62 16.50 -12.67
CA VAL A 73 -11.64 15.23 -11.91
C VAL A 73 -10.96 15.46 -10.59
N VAL A 74 -11.65 15.17 -9.49
CA VAL A 74 -11.10 15.22 -8.13
C VAL A 74 -10.96 13.82 -7.56
N GLY A 75 -9.99 13.62 -6.68
CA GLY A 75 -9.83 12.35 -6.00
C GLY A 75 -8.89 12.42 -4.82
N GLN A 76 -8.84 11.32 -4.09
CA GLN A 76 -7.90 11.09 -3.01
C GLN A 76 -7.27 9.73 -3.20
N VAL A 77 -5.96 9.66 -2.97
CA VAL A 77 -5.20 8.41 -2.93
C VAL A 77 -4.51 8.27 -1.59
N GLN A 78 -4.52 7.06 -1.04
CA GLN A 78 -3.93 6.70 0.23
C GLN A 78 -3.10 5.42 0.05
N GLY A 79 -1.91 5.41 0.63
CA GLY A 79 -1.01 4.27 0.54
C GLY A 79 0.35 4.57 1.15
N TYR A 80 1.28 3.63 0.97
CA TYR A 80 2.66 3.86 1.34
C TYR A 80 3.26 5.01 0.51
N PRO A 81 4.13 5.85 1.10
CA PRO A 81 4.62 7.07 0.48
C PRO A 81 5.29 6.81 -0.88
N GLU A 82 5.99 5.69 -1.01
CA GLU A 82 6.63 5.27 -2.26
C GLU A 82 5.59 5.00 -3.36
N LYS A 83 4.50 4.30 -3.02
CA LYS A 83 3.41 3.95 -3.95
C LYS A 83 2.55 5.15 -4.31
N VAL A 84 2.29 6.03 -3.35
CA VAL A 84 1.56 7.28 -3.61
C VAL A 84 2.37 8.21 -4.51
N LYS A 85 3.70 8.28 -4.33
CA LYS A 85 4.59 9.05 -5.20
C LYS A 85 4.63 8.48 -6.63
N GLU A 86 4.63 7.15 -6.76
CA GLU A 86 4.53 6.46 -8.06
C GLU A 86 3.21 6.81 -8.77
N MET A 87 2.08 6.82 -8.03
CA MET A 87 0.78 7.24 -8.55
C MET A 87 0.75 8.73 -8.95
N ALA A 88 1.42 9.61 -8.20
CA ALA A 88 1.48 11.04 -8.49
C ALA A 88 2.35 11.38 -9.72
N GLY A 89 3.30 10.52 -10.08
CA GLY A 89 4.14 10.67 -11.28
C GLY A 89 3.41 10.36 -12.59
N PHE A 90 2.13 9.98 -12.54
CA PHE A 90 1.37 9.62 -13.72
C PHE A 90 1.12 10.84 -14.63
N PRO A 91 1.39 10.76 -15.96
CA PRO A 91 1.23 11.88 -16.87
C PRO A 91 -0.24 12.33 -16.94
N GLN A 92 -0.45 13.56 -16.49
CA GLN A 92 -1.71 14.29 -16.65
C GLN A 92 -1.71 14.89 -18.06
N TYR A 93 -2.45 14.29 -19.00
CA TYR A 93 -2.66 14.85 -20.35
C TYR A 93 -3.60 16.05 -20.30
#